data_AF-A0AAU2LFG0-F1
#
_entry.id   AF-A0AAU2LFG0-F1
#
_cell.length_a   1.000
_cell.length_b   1.000
_cell.length_c   1.000
_cell.angle_alpha   90.00
_cell.angle_beta   90.00
_cell.angle_gamma   90.00
#
_symmetry.space_group_name_H-M   'P 1'
#
loop_
_entity.id
_entity.type
_entity.pdbx_description
1 polymer ?
#
loop_
_entity_poly.entity_id
_entity_poly.type
_entity_poly.pdbx_seq_one_letter_code
_entity_poly.pdbx_strand_id
1 'polypeptide(L)'
;MKGTRTVLNDPEGRFEEELPLDRATHQCLVEAVLAWKGDPALATADYEQIALLLTGAARSVAGDLQRSAARLPKDHQALAPADVVLEEAERRLASPLEGTARCAQDRARLVRTLYERLDRLTKTFPVPVP
;
A
#
# COMPACT_ATOMS: atom_id res chain seq x y z
N MET A 1 -16.00 30.77 -9.83
CA MET A 1 -14.89 30.03 -10.45
C MET A 1 -15.20 28.55 -10.34
N LYS A 2 -15.44 27.84 -11.45
CA LYS A 2 -15.73 26.40 -11.45
C LYS A 2 -14.41 25.65 -11.62
N GLY A 3 -13.95 24.99 -10.56
CA GLY A 3 -12.81 24.08 -10.63
C GLY A 3 -13.22 22.83 -11.41
N THR A 4 -12.60 22.59 -12.56
CA THR A 4 -12.81 21.39 -13.36
C THR A 4 -12.21 20.20 -12.60
N ARG A 5 -13.08 19.35 -12.03
CA ARG A 5 -12.66 18.08 -11.40
C ARG A 5 -12.36 17.08 -12.52
N THR A 6 -11.09 16.94 -12.89
CA THR A 6 -10.65 15.86 -13.79
C THR A 6 -10.58 14.58 -12.98
N VAL A 7 -11.54 13.69 -13.15
CA VAL A 7 -11.45 12.31 -12.65
C VAL A 7 -10.65 11.52 -13.69
N LEU A 8 -9.40 11.21 -13.37
CA LEU A 8 -8.53 10.41 -14.22
C LEU A 8 -8.89 8.93 -14.01
N ASN A 9 -9.49 8.30 -15.01
CA ASN A 9 -9.79 6.87 -15.00
C ASN A 9 -8.58 6.12 -15.58
N ASP A 10 -7.99 5.23 -14.78
CA ASP A 10 -6.86 4.39 -15.16
C ASP A 10 -7.29 2.92 -15.22
N PRO A 11 -7.78 2.44 -16.37
CA PRO A 11 -8.20 1.05 -16.52
C PRO A 11 -7.02 0.07 -16.58
N GLU A 12 -5.81 0.52 -16.91
CA GLU A 12 -4.62 -0.34 -17.04
C GLU A 12 -3.69 -0.35 -15.81
N GLY A 13 -3.98 0.46 -14.79
CA GLY A 13 -3.20 0.53 -13.55
C GLY A 13 -1.81 1.15 -13.71
N ARG A 14 -1.55 1.86 -14.81
CA ARG A 14 -0.23 2.40 -15.15
C ARG A 14 0.14 3.67 -14.39
N PHE A 15 -0.85 4.41 -13.87
CA PHE A 15 -0.58 5.60 -13.07
C PHE A 15 -0.06 5.28 -11.66
N GLU A 16 -0.07 4.00 -11.24
CA GLU A 16 0.55 3.56 -9.99
C GLU A 16 2.08 3.44 -10.07
N GLU A 17 2.65 3.43 -11.28
CA GLU A 17 4.11 3.50 -11.47
C GLU A 17 4.65 4.93 -11.24
N GLU A 18 3.78 5.94 -11.27
CA GLU A 18 4.15 7.36 -11.29
C GLU A 18 3.48 8.21 -10.20
N LEU A 19 2.89 7.59 -9.16
CA LEU A 19 2.45 8.32 -7.97
C LEU A 19 3.61 8.38 -6.95
N PRO A 20 4.29 9.53 -6.80
CA PRO A 20 5.64 9.62 -6.26
C PRO A 20 5.60 9.89 -4.77
N LEU A 21 4.83 9.13 -4.01
CA LEU A 21 5.09 9.13 -2.57
C LEU A 21 6.27 8.20 -2.37
N ASP A 22 7.44 8.81 -2.20
CA ASP A 22 8.59 8.06 -1.71
C ASP A 22 8.19 7.31 -0.43
N ARG A 23 8.91 6.22 -0.18
CA ARG A 23 8.63 5.32 0.94
C ARG A 23 8.44 6.05 2.28
N ALA A 24 9.19 7.12 2.53
CA ALA A 24 9.11 7.86 3.79
C ALA A 24 7.76 8.57 3.91
N THR A 25 7.25 9.15 2.82
CA THR A 25 5.94 9.81 2.83
C THR A 25 4.79 8.82 3.08
N HIS A 26 4.84 7.64 2.46
CA HIS A 26 3.86 6.58 2.77
C HIS A 26 3.92 6.17 4.25
N GLN A 27 5.12 5.99 4.80
CA GLN A 27 5.30 5.59 6.19
C GLN A 27 4.80 6.65 7.17
N CYS A 28 5.07 7.94 6.93
CA CYS A 28 4.54 9.03 7.75
C CYS A 28 3.00 9.06 7.75
N LEU A 29 2.36 8.89 6.58
CA LEU A 29 0.89 8.83 6.50
C LEU A 29 0.34 7.61 7.26
N VAL A 30 0.96 6.43 7.09
CA VAL A 30 0.59 5.21 7.81
C VAL A 30 0.69 5.42 9.32
N GLU A 31 1.80 5.97 9.81
CA GLU A 31 2.00 6.25 11.23
C GLU A 31 0.96 7.23 11.77
N ALA A 32 0.70 8.32 11.06
CA ALA A 32 -0.30 9.32 11.45
C ALA A 32 -1.71 8.70 11.58
N VAL A 33 -2.13 7.90 10.60
CA VAL A 33 -3.45 7.25 10.60
C VAL A 33 -3.55 6.18 11.70
N LEU A 34 -2.49 5.41 11.91
CA LEU A 34 -2.44 4.40 12.98
C LEU A 34 -2.39 5.01 14.38
N ALA A 35 -1.93 6.25 14.51
CA ALA A 35 -1.90 6.97 15.79
C ALA A 35 -3.27 7.51 16.24
N TRP A 36 -4.30 7.50 15.38
CA TRP A 36 -5.64 7.93 15.76
C TRP A 36 -6.21 7.08 16.90
N LYS A 37 -6.51 7.73 18.03
CA LYS A 37 -7.18 7.11 19.18
C LYS A 37 -8.68 7.31 19.05
N GLY A 38 -9.32 6.53 18.19
CA GLY A 38 -10.74 6.66 17.85
C GLY A 38 -10.95 7.49 16.59
N ASP A 39 -12.14 8.09 16.47
CA ASP A 39 -12.53 8.91 15.31
C ASP A 39 -12.00 10.35 15.46
N PRO A 40 -11.10 10.83 14.59
CA PRO A 40 -10.62 12.22 14.61
C PRO A 40 -11.64 13.25 14.11
N ALA A 41 -12.88 12.85 13.83
CA ALA A 41 -13.98 13.70 13.38
C ALA A 41 -13.69 14.46 12.07
N LEU A 42 -12.99 13.82 11.13
CA LEU A 42 -12.81 14.33 9.77
C LEU A 42 -14.11 14.23 8.97
N ALA A 43 -14.20 15.00 7.87
CA ALA A 43 -15.30 14.80 6.94
C ALA A 43 -15.19 13.41 6.28
N THR A 44 -16.32 12.80 5.96
CA THR A 44 -16.39 11.50 5.27
C THR A 44 -15.52 11.48 4.00
N ALA A 45 -15.55 12.57 3.22
CA ALA A 45 -14.73 12.71 2.02
C ALA A 45 -13.22 12.71 2.29
N ASP A 46 -12.78 13.20 3.45
CA ASP A 46 -11.36 13.18 3.84
C ASP A 46 -10.93 11.76 4.20
N TYR A 47 -11.77 10.98 4.89
CA TYR A 47 -11.50 9.57 5.14
C TYR A 47 -11.40 8.77 3.84
N GLU A 48 -12.31 9.00 2.90
CA GLU A 48 -12.27 8.37 1.58
C GLU A 48 -10.98 8.73 0.84
N GLN A 49 -10.60 10.01 0.84
CA GLN A 49 -9.38 10.46 0.20
C GLN A 49 -8.12 9.85 0.83
N ILE A 50 -8.05 9.76 2.16
CA ILE A 50 -6.95 9.11 2.87
C ILE A 50 -6.91 7.61 2.53
N ALA A 51 -8.06 6.94 2.53
CA ALA A 51 -8.15 5.52 2.21
C ALA A 51 -7.76 5.24 0.74
N LEU A 52 -8.10 6.13 -0.19
CA LEU A 52 -7.64 6.09 -1.59
C LEU A 52 -6.11 6.22 -1.69
N LEU A 53 -5.51 7.20 -1.00
CA LEU A 53 -4.06 7.37 -0.98
C LEU A 53 -3.35 6.12 -0.44
N LEU A 54 -3.83 5.56 0.66
CA LEU A 54 -3.29 4.33 1.24
C LEU A 54 -3.51 3.10 0.35
N THR A 55 -4.58 3.08 -0.46
CA THR A 55 -4.84 2.01 -1.43
C THR A 55 -3.82 2.05 -2.57
N GLY A 56 -3.54 3.24 -3.12
CA GLY A 56 -2.48 3.41 -4.13
C GLY A 56 -1.11 3.01 -3.58
N ALA A 57 -0.79 3.42 -2.35
CA ALA A 57 0.43 3.02 -1.65
C ALA A 57 0.54 1.49 -1.53
N ALA A 58 -0.53 0.83 -1.09
CA ALA A 58 -0.55 -0.62 -0.91
C ALA A 58 -0.28 -1.36 -2.22
N ARG A 59 -0.87 -0.93 -3.33
CA ARG A 59 -0.67 -1.57 -4.63
C ARG A 59 0.75 -1.36 -5.17
N SER A 60 1.29 -0.15 -5.02
CA SER A 60 2.68 0.15 -5.36
C SER A 60 3.66 -0.79 -4.62
N VAL A 61 3.50 -0.94 -3.31
CA VAL A 61 4.34 -1.83 -2.49
C VAL A 61 4.11 -3.31 -2.81
N ALA A 62 2.88 -3.72 -3.12
CA ALA A 62 2.58 -5.07 -3.58
C ALA A 62 3.30 -5.39 -4.91
N GLY A 63 3.34 -4.44 -5.84
CA GLY A 63 4.12 -4.55 -7.08
C GLY A 63 5.63 -4.68 -6.82
N ASP A 64 6.19 -3.90 -5.89
CA ASP A 64 7.58 -4.05 -5.46
C ASP A 64 7.87 -5.41 -4.83
N LEU A 65 6.96 -5.90 -3.99
CA LEU A 65 7.06 -7.21 -3.36
C LEU A 65 7.02 -8.33 -4.40
N GLN A 66 6.11 -8.25 -5.37
CA GLN A 66 6.00 -9.21 -6.46
C GLN A 66 7.26 -9.22 -7.34
N ARG A 67 7.77 -8.04 -7.73
CA ARG A 67 9.04 -7.91 -8.47
C ARG A 67 10.22 -8.49 -7.70
N SER A 68 10.27 -8.26 -6.40
CA SER A 68 11.34 -8.77 -5.55
C SER A 68 11.22 -10.30 -5.38
N ALA A 69 10.02 -10.82 -5.12
CA ALA A 69 9.77 -12.26 -5.04
C ALA A 69 10.15 -12.97 -6.34
N ALA A 70 9.83 -12.39 -7.51
CA ALA A 70 10.19 -12.95 -8.82
C ALA A 70 11.70 -13.10 -9.06
N ARG A 71 12.55 -12.43 -8.28
CA ARG A 71 14.02 -12.54 -8.35
C ARG A 71 14.59 -13.68 -7.51
N LEU A 72 13.79 -14.32 -6.65
CA LEU A 72 14.23 -15.41 -5.80
C LEU A 72 14.15 -16.77 -6.52
N PRO A 73 14.98 -17.75 -6.12
CA PRO A 73 14.80 -19.15 -6.54
C PRO A 73 13.41 -19.68 -6.19
N LYS A 74 12.85 -20.55 -7.03
CA LYS A 74 11.46 -21.06 -6.91
C LYS A 74 11.17 -21.82 -5.61
N ASP A 75 12.21 -22.35 -4.96
CA ASP A 75 12.18 -23.10 -3.70
C ASP A 75 12.51 -22.24 -2.48
N HIS A 76 12.68 -20.93 -2.66
CA HIS A 76 13.07 -20.03 -1.58
C HIS A 76 11.93 -19.89 -0.55
N GLN A 77 12.23 -20.20 0.72
CA GLN A 77 11.28 -20.19 1.84
C GLN A 77 10.50 -18.86 2.05
N ALA A 78 11.01 -17.75 1.50
CA ALA A 78 10.35 -16.44 1.59
C ALA A 78 9.23 -16.23 0.56
N LEU A 79 9.08 -17.10 -0.45
CA LEU A 79 8.06 -16.98 -1.49
C LEU A 79 6.66 -17.27 -0.96
N ALA A 80 6.45 -18.42 -0.30
CA ALA A 80 5.15 -18.80 0.25
C ALA A 80 4.51 -17.70 1.15
N PRO A 81 5.23 -17.08 2.12
CA PRO A 81 4.66 -16.00 2.90
C PRO A 81 4.52 -14.67 2.14
N ALA A 82 5.19 -14.48 1.00
CA ALA A 82 4.97 -13.33 0.13
C ALA A 82 3.67 -13.50 -0.67
N ASP A 83 3.43 -14.68 -1.25
CA ASP A 83 2.23 -15.00 -2.02
C ASP A 83 0.96 -14.84 -1.17
N VAL A 84 0.95 -15.40 0.04
CA VAL A 84 -0.19 -15.26 0.98
C VAL A 84 -0.49 -13.79 1.30
N VAL A 85 0.54 -12.97 1.47
CA VAL A 85 0.38 -11.54 1.76
C VAL A 85 -0.14 -10.79 0.53
N LEU A 86 0.28 -11.16 -0.68
CA LEU A 86 -0.20 -10.58 -1.93
C LEU A 86 -1.67 -10.92 -2.18
N GLU A 87 -2.07 -12.18 -2.01
CA GLU A 87 -3.48 -12.60 -2.12
C GLU A 87 -4.37 -11.89 -1.09
N GLU A 88 -3.90 -11.78 0.15
CA GLU A 88 -4.61 -11.03 1.20
C GLU A 88 -4.73 -9.55 0.84
N ALA A 89 -3.67 -8.95 0.29
CA ALA A 89 -3.68 -7.57 -0.15
C ALA A 89 -4.70 -7.35 -1.27
N GLU A 90 -4.71 -8.20 -2.29
CA GLU A 90 -5.66 -8.13 -3.40
C GLU A 90 -7.11 -8.21 -2.89
N ARG A 91 -7.42 -9.21 -2.04
CA ARG A 91 -8.75 -9.38 -1.45
C ARG A 91 -9.19 -8.15 -0.67
N ARG A 92 -8.29 -7.58 0.14
CA ARG A 92 -8.59 -6.37 0.92
C ARG A 92 -8.80 -5.18 -0.01
N LEU A 93 -7.94 -4.98 -1.01
CA LEU A 93 -7.98 -3.83 -1.91
C LEU A 93 -9.20 -3.87 -2.85
N ALA A 94 -9.74 -5.05 -3.13
CA ALA A 94 -11.00 -5.22 -3.86
C ALA A 94 -12.24 -4.81 -3.05
N SER A 95 -12.13 -4.73 -1.71
CA SER A 95 -13.24 -4.30 -0.87
C SER A 95 -13.53 -2.80 -1.06
N PRO A 96 -14.81 -2.38 -1.13
CA PRO A 96 -15.19 -0.98 -1.27
C PRO A 96 -14.57 -0.09 -0.18
N LEU A 97 -14.27 1.16 -0.52
CA LEU A 97 -13.83 2.14 0.46
C LEU A 97 -15.04 2.72 1.18
N GLU A 98 -14.93 2.82 2.50
CA GLU A 98 -15.88 3.52 3.35
C GLU A 98 -15.21 4.80 3.86
N GLY A 99 -15.94 5.90 3.91
CA GLY A 99 -15.45 7.16 4.49
C GLY A 99 -15.41 7.14 6.01
N THR A 100 -14.71 6.16 6.59
CA THR A 100 -14.58 5.97 8.04
C THR A 100 -13.11 5.91 8.46
N ALA A 101 -12.83 6.33 9.69
CA ALA A 101 -11.52 6.20 10.30
C ALA A 101 -11.03 4.74 10.32
N ARG A 102 -11.95 3.79 10.53
CA ARG A 102 -11.64 2.36 10.52
C ARG A 102 -11.15 1.88 9.15
N CYS A 103 -11.83 2.26 8.07
CA CYS A 103 -11.40 1.89 6.72
C CYS A 103 -9.99 2.42 6.41
N ALA A 104 -9.73 3.70 6.72
CA ALA A 104 -8.40 4.29 6.58
C ALA A 104 -7.34 3.56 7.42
N GLN A 105 -7.64 3.20 8.68
CA GLN A 105 -6.73 2.42 9.51
C GLN A 105 -6.47 1.01 8.98
N ASP A 106 -7.50 0.33 8.46
CA ASP A 106 -7.35 -1.00 7.89
C ASP A 106 -6.47 -0.98 6.63
N ARG A 107 -6.57 0.07 5.81
CA ARG A 107 -5.65 0.33 4.69
C ARG A 107 -4.23 0.63 5.18
N ALA A 108 -4.07 1.45 6.22
CA ALA A 108 -2.75 1.76 6.77
C ALA A 108 -2.04 0.51 7.34
N ARG A 109 -2.78 -0.38 8.02
CA ARG A 109 -2.26 -1.67 8.51
C ARG A 109 -1.81 -2.57 7.36
N LEU A 110 -2.53 -2.57 6.24
CA LEU A 110 -2.15 -3.32 5.06
C LEU A 110 -0.83 -2.80 4.48
N VAL A 111 -0.71 -1.49 4.27
CA VAL A 111 0.53 -0.86 3.77
C VAL A 111 1.73 -1.19 4.67
N ARG A 112 1.56 -1.09 5.99
CA ARG A 112 2.62 -1.45 6.95
C ARG A 112 3.05 -2.90 6.80
N THR A 113 2.09 -3.83 6.71
CA THR A 113 2.35 -5.27 6.56
C THR A 113 3.11 -5.58 5.27
N LEU A 114 2.75 -4.90 4.17
CA LEU A 114 3.43 -5.05 2.89
C LEU A 114 4.88 -4.54 2.95
N TYR A 115 5.12 -3.37 3.56
CA TYR A 115 6.49 -2.87 3.76
C TYR A 115 7.33 -3.78 4.66
N GLU A 116 6.77 -4.26 5.78
CA GLU A 116 7.46 -5.22 6.66
C GLU A 116 7.83 -6.51 5.90
N ARG A 117 6.96 -6.98 5.00
CA ARG A 117 7.23 -8.16 4.18
C ARG A 117 8.30 -7.89 3.13
N LEU A 118 8.21 -6.76 2.42
CA LEU A 118 9.19 -6.32 1.44
C LEU A 118 10.58 -6.17 2.08
N ASP A 119 10.68 -5.56 3.26
CA ASP A 119 11.95 -5.41 4.00
C ASP A 119 12.56 -6.76 4.39
N ARG A 120 11.74 -7.74 4.78
CA ARG A 120 12.23 -9.09 5.08
C ARG A 120 12.74 -9.79 3.84
N LEU A 121 12.04 -9.62 2.72
CA LEU A 121 12.43 -10.22 1.45
C LEU A 121 13.69 -9.54 0.89
N THR A 122 13.82 -8.22 0.98
CA THR A 122 15.02 -7.52 0.51
C THR A 122 16.26 -7.86 1.31
N LYS A 123 16.13 -8.11 2.62
CA LYS A 123 17.22 -8.63 3.47
C LYS A 123 17.73 -10.02 3.06
N THR A 124 16.97 -10.78 2.27
CA THR A 124 17.42 -12.09 1.76
C THR A 124 18.30 -11.97 0.52
N PHE A 125 18.33 -10.82 -0.15
CA PHE A 125 19.32 -10.58 -1.19
C PHE A 125 20.67 -10.29 -0.54
N PRO A 126 21.75 -10.98 -0.96
CA PRO A 126 23.08 -10.64 -0.50
C PRO A 126 23.41 -9.19 -0.90
N VAL A 127 23.95 -8.41 0.04
CA VAL A 127 24.58 -7.12 -0.29
C VAL A 127 25.79 -7.44 -1.17
N PRO A 128 25.93 -6.84 -2.36
CA PRO A 128 27.15 -6.99 -3.15
C PRO A 128 28.32 -6.48 -2.31
N VAL A 129 29.26 -7.35 -1.98
CA VAL A 129 30.53 -6.96 -1.37
C VAL A 129 31.35 -6.24 -2.45
N PRO A 130 31.86 -5.02 -2.20
CA PRO A 130 32.67 -4.28 -3.17
C PRO A 130 34.01 -4.96 -3.48
#